data_AF-A0A951ID43-F1
#
_entry.id   AF-A0A951ID43-F1
#
_cell.length_a   1.000
_cell.length_b   1.000
_cell.length_c   1.000
_cell.angle_alpha   90.00
_cell.angle_beta   90.00
_cell.angle_gamma   90.00
#
_symmetry.space_group_name_H-M   'P 1'
#
loop_
_entity.id
_entity.type
_entity.pdbx_description
1 polymer ?
#
loop_
_entity_poly.entity_id
_entity_poly.type
_entity_poly.pdbx_seq_one_letter_code
_entity_poly.pdbx_strand_id
1 'polypeptide(L)' 'MISYNRFILDNGLRVLVHEDHSTPMAVVNIMYDVGARDENPAKTGFAHLFEHLMFGGSINIPDYDEPLQRAGG' A
#
# COMPACT_ATOMS: atom_id res chain seq x y z
N MET A 1 4.33 -18.37 16.09
CA MET A 1 3.11 -17.71 15.57
C MET A 1 3.31 -16.22 15.78
N ILE A 2 3.05 -15.37 14.79
CA ILE A 2 3.24 -13.91 14.91
C ILE A 2 2.02 -13.33 15.64
N SER A 3 2.26 -12.51 16.67
CA SER A 3 1.19 -11.82 17.41
C SER A 3 0.80 -10.54 16.70
N TYR A 4 -0.49 -10.32 16.44
CA TYR A 4 -0.98 -9.09 15.80
C TYR A 4 -2.39 -8.74 16.28
N ASN A 5 -2.70 -7.45 16.25
CA ASN A 5 -4.05 -6.93 16.48
C ASN A 5 -4.79 -6.83 15.15
N ARG A 6 -6.09 -7.12 15.15
CA ARG A 6 -6.96 -7.04 13.97
C ARG A 6 -8.22 -6.27 14.30
N PHE A 7 -8.57 -5.30 13.47
CA PHE A 7 -9.82 -4.55 13.57
C PHE A 7 -10.28 -4.07 12.20
N ILE A 8 -11.51 -3.56 12.14
CA ILE A 8 -12.12 -3.01 10.92
C ILE A 8 -12.47 -1.56 11.22
N LEU A 9 -12.09 -0.65 10.33
CA LEU A 9 -12.47 0.77 10.40
C LEU A 9 -13.92 0.97 9.94
N ASP A 10 -14.51 2.12 10.27
CA ASP A 10 -15.89 2.46 9.88
C ASP A 10 -16.13 2.45 8.36
N ASN A 11 -15.08 2.69 7.57
CA ASN A 11 -15.12 2.62 6.10
C ASN A 11 -14.96 1.19 5.54
N GLY A 12 -14.89 0.17 6.41
CA GLY A 12 -14.74 -1.23 6.02
C GLY A 12 -13.31 -1.70 5.81
N LEU A 13 -12.29 -0.84 5.95
CA LEU A 13 -10.89 -1.25 5.81
C LEU A 13 -10.49 -2.21 6.94
N ARG A 14 -9.99 -3.38 6.55
CA ARG A 14 -9.41 -4.38 7.46
C ARG A 14 -7.97 -3.98 7.77
N VAL A 15 -7.66 -3.79 9.05
CA VAL A 15 -6.33 -3.39 9.51
C VAL A 15 -5.73 -4.51 10.34
N LEU A 16 -4.46 -4.81 10.07
CA LEU A 16 -3.63 -5.70 10.87
C LEU A 16 -2.43 -4.91 11.38
N VAL A 17 -2.17 -4.97 12.68
CA VAL A 17 -1.04 -4.29 13.32
C VAL A 17 -0.21 -5.31 14.08
N HIS A 18 1.05 -5.44 13.68
CA HIS A 18 2.06 -6.20 14.39
C HIS A 18 3.08 -5.23 14.96
N GLU A 19 3.20 -5.17 16.29
CA GLU A 19 4.20 -4.37 16.97
C GLU A 19 5.40 -5.24 17.31
N ASP A 20 6.59 -4.80 16.90
CA ASP A 20 7.86 -5.50 17.10
C ASP A 20 8.91 -4.52 17.62
N HIS A 21 9.41 -4.75 18.84
CA HIS A 21 10.43 -3.91 19.47
C HIS A 21 11.86 -4.37 19.16
N SER A 22 12.04 -5.44 18.37
CA SER A 22 13.35 -5.95 17.98
C SER A 22 14.02 -5.11 16.88
N THR A 23 13.27 -4.23 16.21
CA THR A 23 13.74 -3.37 15.12
C THR A 23 13.20 -1.94 15.28
N PRO A 24 13.97 -0.91 14.91
CA PRO A 24 13.47 0.48 14.85
C PRO A 24 12.67 0.77 13.56
N MET A 25 12.58 -0.19 12.63
CA MET A 25 11.89 -0.01 11.36
C MET A 25 10.37 -0.01 11.51
N ALA A 26 9.69 0.87 10.77
CA ALA A 26 8.25 0.83 10.56
C ALA A 26 7.96 0.46 9.11
N VAL A 27 6.95 -0.39 8.89
CA VAL A 27 6.55 -0.82 7.55
C VAL A 27 5.04 -0.69 7.43
N VAL A 28 4.57 -0.11 6.33
CA VAL A 28 3.15 0.00 6.00
C VAL A 28 2.93 -0.66 4.64
N ASN A 29 1.89 -1.48 4.55
CA ASN A 29 1.44 -2.08 3.30
C ASN A 29 -0.07 -1.89 3.15
N ILE A 30 -0.51 -1.58 1.94
CA ILE A 30 -1.92 -1.51 1.58
C ILE A 30 -2.14 -2.51 0.45
N MET A 31 -3.10 -3.41 0.62
CA MET A 31 -3.46 -4.40 -0.39
C MET A 31 -4.87 -4.11 -0.91
N TYR A 32 -4.99 -4.11 -2.22
CA TYR A 32 -6.27 -4.02 -2.91
C TYR A 32 -6.65 -5.42 -3.41
N ASP A 33 -7.92 -5.81 -3.23
CA ASP A 33 -8.45 -7.09 -3.71
C ASP A 33 -8.87 -6.97 -5.19
N VAL A 34 -7.92 -6.56 -6.03
CA VAL A 34 -8.06 -6.38 -7.48
C VAL A 34 -6.68 -6.47 -8.14
N GLY A 35 -6.61 -6.97 -9.37
CA GLY A 35 -5.38 -6.96 -10.15
C GLY A 35 -5.58 -7.37 -11.60
N ALA A 36 -4.50 -7.86 -12.22
CA ALA A 36 -4.50 -8.26 -13.64
C ALA A 36 -5.60 -9.28 -14.01
N ARG A 37 -5.98 -10.15 -13.06
CA ARG A 37 -7.05 -11.14 -13.24
C ARG A 37 -8.42 -10.49 -13.52
N ASP A 38 -8.63 -9.29 -13.00
CA ASP A 38 -9.91 -8.59 -13.04
C ASP A 38 -9.98 -7.58 -14.20
N GLU A 39 -8.94 -7.53 -15.05
CA GLU A 39 -8.87 -6.65 -16.20
C GLU A 39 -9.84 -7.05 -17.32
N ASN A 40 -10.26 -6.05 -18.10
CA ASN A 40 -10.92 -6.32 -19.37
C ASN A 40 -9.91 -6.97 -20.33
N PRO A 41 -10.22 -8.10 -20.99
CA PRO A 41 -9.30 -8.78 -21.91
C PRO A 41 -8.80 -7.91 -23.07
N ALA A 42 -9.53 -6.86 -23.45
CA ALA A 42 -9.13 -5.91 -24.48
C ALA A 42 -8.25 -4.74 -23.96
N LYS A 43 -8.00 -4.68 -22.65
CA LYS A 43 -7.26 -3.60 -21.96
C LYS A 43 -6.30 -4.16 -20.92
N THR A 44 -5.46 -5.09 -21.35
CA THR A 44 -4.48 -5.74 -20.48
C THR A 44 -3.39 -4.76 -20.03
N GLY A 45 -2.92 -4.91 -18.79
CA GLY A 45 -1.84 -4.09 -18.21
C GLY A 45 -2.32 -2.82 -17.52
N PHE A 46 -3.62 -2.59 -17.42
CA PHE A 46 -4.20 -1.41 -16.78
C PHE A 46 -4.02 -1.43 -15.26
N ALA A 47 -4.15 -2.57 -14.60
CA ALA A 47 -3.89 -2.70 -13.17
C ALA A 47 -2.44 -2.30 -12.85
N HIS A 48 -1.49 -2.79 -13.66
CA HIS A 48 -0.09 -2.41 -13.53
C HIS A 48 0.14 -0.92 -13.86
N LEU A 49 -0.46 -0.40 -14.94
CA LEU A 49 -0.35 1.03 -15.26
C LEU A 49 -0.88 1.91 -14.11
N PHE A 50 -2.03 1.56 -13.52
CA PHE A 50 -2.59 2.32 -12.40
C PHE A 50 -1.73 2.24 -11.14
N GLU A 51 -1.09 1.10 -10.88
CA GLU A 51 -0.07 0.99 -9.83
C GLU A 51 1.05 2.03 -10.04
N HIS A 52 1.64 2.12 -11.23
CA HIS A 52 2.67 3.15 -11.53
C HIS A 52 2.15 4.56 -11.29
N LEU A 53 0.93 4.85 -11.72
CA LEU A 53 0.35 6.19 -11.56
C LEU A 53 0.09 6.56 -10.10
N MET A 54 -0.08 5.61 -9.19
CA MET A 54 -0.20 5.90 -7.76
C MET A 54 1.06 6.54 -7.16
N PHE A 55 2.22 6.30 -7.75
CA PHE A 55 3.50 6.89 -7.29
C PHE A 55 3.77 8.28 -7.89
N GLY A 56 2.96 8.71 -8.87
CA GLY A 56 3.10 10.01 -9.54
C GLY A 56 2.58 11.22 -8.75
N GLY A 57 2.22 11.05 -7.48
CA GLY A 57 1.73 12.11 -6.61
C GLY A 57 0.20 12.16 -6.44
N SER A 58 -0.24 12.95 -5.46
CA SER A 58 -1.62 13.16 -5.06
C SER A 58 -1.88 14.61 -4.68
N ILE A 59 -3.13 14.95 -4.38
CA ILE A 59 -3.54 16.29 -3.95
C ILE A 59 -2.74 16.79 -2.73
N ASN A 60 -2.36 15.88 -1.84
CA ASN A 60 -1.70 16.24 -0.57
C ASN A 60 -0.17 16.05 -0.60
N ILE A 61 0.34 15.17 -1.47
CA ILE A 61 1.76 14.82 -1.57
C ILE A 61 2.12 14.74 -3.06
N PRO A 62 2.82 15.74 -3.63
CA PRO A 62 3.13 15.78 -5.06
C PRO A 62 4.14 14.71 -5.54
N ASP A 63 5.00 14.22 -4.65
CA ASP A 63 6.02 13.21 -4.94
C ASP A 63 6.05 12.20 -3.79
N TYR A 64 5.86 10.93 -4.11
CA TYR A 64 5.85 9.85 -3.12
C TYR A 64 7.27 9.41 -2.71
N ASP A 65 8.22 9.42 -3.65
CA ASP A 65 9.52 8.75 -3.49
C ASP A 65 10.52 9.62 -2.71
N GLU A 66 10.53 10.93 -2.94
CA GLU A 66 11.51 11.84 -2.30
C GLU A 66 11.51 11.74 -0.76
N PRO A 67 10.35 11.77 -0.05
CA PRO A 67 10.33 11.69 1.41
C PRO A 67 10.83 10.35 1.94
N LEU A 68 10.48 9.24 1.28
CA LEU A 68 10.92 7.88 1.64
C LEU A 68 12.44 7.75 1.49
N GLN A 69 12.96 8.12 0.31
CA GLN A 69 14.39 8.08 0.03
C GLN A 69 15.21 8.88 1.05
N ARG A 70 14.73 10.07 1.45
CA ARG A 70 15.38 10.90 2.48
C ARG A 70 15.37 10.27 3.87
N ALA A 71 14.41 9.40 4.17
CA ALA A 71 14.32 8.67 5.43
C ALA A 71 15.15 7.38 5.45
N GLY A 72 15.80 7.02 4.33
CA GLY A 72 16.57 5.79 4.21
C GLY A 72 15.70 4.54 3.94
N GLY A 73 14.48 4.75 3.46
CA GLY A 73 13.54 3.72 3.04
C GLY A 73 12.44 4.32 2.20
#